data_AF-A0A918XRE6-F1
#
_entry.id   AF-A0A918XRE6-F1
#
_cell.length_a   1.000
_cell.length_b   1.000
_cell.length_c   1.000
_cell.angle_alpha   90.00
_cell.angle_beta   90.00
_cell.angle_gamma   90.00
#
_symmetry.space_group_name_H-M   'P 1'
#
loop_
_entity.id
_entity.type
_entity.pdbx_description
1 polymer ?
#
loop_
_entity_poly.entity_id
_entity_poly.type
_entity_poly.pdbx_seq_one_letter_code
_entity_poly.pdbx_strand_id
1 'polypeptide(L)'
;MTADNPTLHLLCGKIAAGKSTLARELAAGPGTVLIAEDAWLARLYPGEIAALDDYVRCSGRLRSVMGPHVAELLRTGLSVVLDFPANTISSRQWMRGIADDAGTACRLHWLDVPDETCKARLRERNAHGEHDFAPTEADFELFTSYFVAPTEDEGLDVVIHNPG
;
A
#
# COMPACT_ATOMS: atom_id res chain seq x y z
N MET A 1 2.66 -30.66 -6.88
CA MET A 1 2.42 -29.21 -6.92
C MET A 1 3.51 -28.59 -6.07
N THR A 2 4.48 -27.92 -6.67
CA THR A 2 5.41 -27.07 -5.91
C THR A 2 4.54 -25.98 -5.28
N ALA A 3 4.46 -25.94 -3.95
CA ALA A 3 3.83 -24.81 -3.30
C ALA A 3 4.65 -23.59 -3.71
N ASP A 4 4.04 -22.67 -4.47
CA ASP A 4 4.65 -21.36 -4.68
C ASP A 4 4.87 -20.76 -3.28
N ASN A 5 6.10 -20.36 -3.00
CA ASN A 5 6.42 -19.75 -1.71
C ASN A 5 5.57 -18.47 -1.56
N PRO A 6 4.81 -18.32 -0.46
CA PRO A 6 4.01 -17.14 -0.22
C PRO A 6 4.85 -15.88 -0.30
N THR A 7 4.27 -14.82 -0.86
CA THR A 7 4.92 -13.52 -1.01
C THR A 7 4.05 -12.44 -0.39
N LEU A 8 4.68 -11.57 0.40
CA LEU A 8 4.11 -10.29 0.78
C LEU A 8 4.41 -9.26 -0.31
N HIS A 9 3.36 -8.74 -0.95
CA HIS A 9 3.43 -7.70 -1.96
C HIS A 9 3.14 -6.34 -1.33
N LEU A 10 4.08 -5.40 -1.48
CA LEU A 10 4.02 -4.04 -0.99
C LEU A 10 3.83 -3.07 -2.16
N LEU A 11 3.13 -1.97 -1.97
CA LEU A 11 2.86 -1.00 -3.03
C LEU A 11 3.43 0.38 -2.66
N CYS A 12 4.37 0.85 -3.48
CA CYS A 12 5.00 2.17 -3.35
C CYS A 12 4.61 3.05 -4.53
N GLY A 13 4.19 4.28 -4.26
CA GLY A 13 3.80 5.23 -5.29
C GLY A 13 2.93 6.34 -4.73
N LYS A 14 2.92 7.47 -5.43
CA LYS A 14 2.18 8.68 -5.02
C LYS A 14 0.66 8.47 -5.07
N ILE A 15 -0.10 9.39 -4.50
CA ILE A 15 -1.56 9.38 -4.61
C ILE A 15 -1.95 9.34 -6.09
N ALA A 16 -2.96 8.54 -6.45
CA ALA A 16 -3.39 8.34 -7.85
C ALA A 16 -2.34 7.76 -8.83
N ALA A 17 -1.23 7.18 -8.33
CA ALA A 17 -0.25 6.46 -9.16
C ALA A 17 -0.78 5.13 -9.75
N GLY A 18 -1.92 4.62 -9.27
CA GLY A 18 -2.52 3.36 -9.74
C GLY A 18 -2.33 2.16 -8.80
N LYS A 19 -1.82 2.38 -7.57
CA LYS A 19 -1.54 1.32 -6.58
C LYS A 19 -2.71 0.37 -6.37
N SER A 20 -3.90 0.86 -6.06
CA SER A 20 -5.06 0.00 -5.80
C SER A 20 -5.55 -0.78 -7.02
N THR A 21 -5.26 -0.32 -8.24
CA THR A 21 -5.51 -1.10 -9.46
C THR A 21 -4.56 -2.29 -9.52
N LEU A 22 -3.25 -2.03 -9.41
CA LEU A 22 -2.24 -3.09 -9.34
C LEU A 22 -2.48 -4.05 -8.17
N ALA A 23 -2.96 -3.54 -7.03
CA ALA A 23 -3.28 -4.35 -5.86
C ALA A 23 -4.33 -5.43 -6.19
N ARG A 24 -5.39 -5.04 -6.90
CA ARG A 24 -6.45 -5.95 -7.32
C ARG A 24 -5.97 -6.94 -8.38
N GLU A 25 -5.12 -6.50 -9.30
CA GLU A 25 -4.52 -7.37 -10.32
C GLU A 25 -3.64 -8.46 -9.68
N LEU A 26 -2.77 -8.08 -8.74
CA LEU A 26 -1.93 -9.03 -7.99
C LEU A 26 -2.79 -9.99 -7.16
N ALA A 27 -3.85 -9.50 -6.53
CA ALA A 27 -4.74 -10.30 -5.70
C ALA A 27 -5.66 -11.25 -6.48
N ALA A 28 -5.78 -11.08 -7.80
CA ALA A 28 -6.49 -12.04 -8.65
C ALA A 28 -5.73 -13.36 -8.83
N GLY A 29 -4.46 -13.42 -8.42
CA GLY A 29 -3.68 -14.65 -8.38
C GLY A 29 -4.25 -15.69 -7.40
N PRO A 30 -4.10 -16.99 -7.68
CA PRO A 30 -4.54 -18.04 -6.76
C PRO A 30 -3.85 -17.92 -5.40
N GLY A 31 -4.58 -18.19 -4.31
CA GLY A 31 -4.01 -18.18 -2.96
C GLY A 31 -3.53 -16.81 -2.49
N THR A 32 -4.05 -15.72 -3.04
CA THR A 32 -3.64 -14.35 -2.70
C THR A 32 -4.78 -13.57 -2.04
N VAL A 33 -4.49 -12.87 -0.94
CA VAL A 33 -5.45 -12.05 -0.21
C VAL A 33 -5.08 -10.57 -0.34
N LEU A 34 -6.05 -9.73 -0.68
CA LEU A 34 -5.89 -8.27 -0.66
C LEU A 34 -6.33 -7.70 0.69
N ILE A 35 -5.46 -6.92 1.33
CA ILE A 35 -5.78 -6.13 2.51
C ILE A 35 -5.50 -4.66 2.17
N ALA A 36 -6.57 -3.87 2.00
CA ALA A 36 -6.50 -2.47 1.60
C ALA A 36 -6.77 -1.51 2.76
N GLU A 37 -5.79 -0.67 3.09
CA GLU A 37 -5.84 0.24 4.25
C GLU A 37 -7.09 1.12 4.23
N ASP A 38 -7.35 1.79 3.10
CA ASP A 38 -8.47 2.73 2.93
C ASP A 38 -9.82 2.07 3.25
N ALA A 39 -10.03 0.81 2.81
CA ALA A 39 -11.27 0.07 3.05
C ALA A 39 -11.45 -0.25 4.55
N TRP A 40 -10.37 -0.59 5.25
CA TRP A 40 -10.41 -0.85 6.70
C TRP A 40 -10.61 0.45 7.49
N LEU A 41 -9.89 1.52 7.15
CA LEU A 41 -10.01 2.81 7.82
C LEU A 41 -11.41 3.40 7.66
N ALA A 42 -11.98 3.36 6.44
CA ALA A 42 -13.34 3.86 6.18
C ALA A 42 -14.41 3.14 7.01
N ARG A 43 -14.21 1.86 7.32
CA ARG A 43 -15.16 1.03 8.10
C ARG A 43 -14.94 1.07 9.59
N LEU A 44 -13.70 1.13 10.05
CA LEU A 44 -13.35 1.12 11.47
C LEU A 44 -13.43 2.51 12.12
N TYR A 45 -13.18 3.57 11.34
CA TYR A 45 -13.08 4.94 11.84
C TYR A 45 -13.94 5.93 11.02
N PRO A 46 -15.24 5.66 10.80
CA PRO A 46 -16.09 6.51 9.98
C PRO A 46 -16.20 7.92 10.57
N GLY A 47 -15.77 8.92 9.80
CA GLY A 47 -15.82 10.34 10.21
C GLY A 47 -14.74 10.76 11.22
N GLU A 48 -13.79 9.90 11.58
CA GLU A 48 -12.72 10.23 12.53
C GLU A 48 -11.43 10.73 11.87
N ILE A 49 -11.29 10.60 10.54
CA ILE A 49 -10.10 11.01 9.78
C ILE A 49 -10.41 12.32 9.04
N ALA A 50 -10.11 13.45 9.67
CA ALA A 50 -10.29 14.78 9.07
C ALA A 50 -8.95 15.47 8.75
N ALA A 51 -7.87 15.06 9.42
CA ALA A 51 -6.53 15.62 9.23
C ALA A 51 -5.45 14.53 9.22
N LEU A 52 -4.22 14.92 8.88
CA LEU A 52 -3.07 14.01 8.83
C LEU A 52 -2.83 13.31 10.18
N ASP A 53 -2.93 14.03 11.29
CA ASP A 53 -2.71 13.45 12.63
C ASP A 53 -3.74 12.38 12.98
N ASP A 54 -4.99 12.54 12.52
CA ASP A 54 -6.02 11.51 12.67
C ASP A 54 -5.68 10.27 11.83
N TYR A 55 -5.23 10.47 10.59
CA TYR A 55 -4.78 9.37 9.74
C TYR A 55 -3.61 8.63 10.39
N VAL A 56 -2.59 9.34 10.88
CA VAL A 56 -1.42 8.72 11.56
C VAL A 56 -1.87 7.92 12.78
N ARG A 57 -2.78 8.45 13.60
CA ARG A 57 -3.33 7.74 14.76
C ARG A 57 -4.10 6.47 14.35
N CYS A 58 -5.02 6.59 13.41
CA CYS A 58 -5.90 5.49 13.00
C CYS A 58 -5.17 4.41 12.20
N SER A 59 -4.30 4.81 11.26
CA SER A 59 -3.38 3.91 10.54
C SER A 59 -2.45 3.20 11.51
N GLY A 60 -1.86 3.92 12.48
CA GLY A 60 -1.00 3.31 13.51
C GLY A 60 -1.69 2.20 14.30
N ARG A 61 -2.94 2.44 14.75
CA ARG A 61 -3.77 1.42 15.42
C ARG A 61 -4.03 0.23 14.50
N LEU A 62 -4.42 0.47 13.24
CA LEU A 62 -4.67 -0.58 12.27
C LEU A 62 -3.41 -1.42 12.00
N ARG A 63 -2.25 -0.79 11.81
CA ARG A 63 -0.97 -1.47 11.59
C ARG A 63 -0.58 -2.36 12.77
N SER A 64 -0.89 -1.95 14.01
CA SER A 64 -0.58 -2.74 15.21
C SER A 64 -1.31 -4.09 15.25
N VAL A 65 -2.51 -4.17 14.67
CA VAL A 65 -3.28 -5.43 14.59
C VAL A 65 -3.01 -6.19 13.30
N MET A 66 -2.75 -5.48 12.18
CA MET A 66 -2.56 -6.11 10.88
C MET A 66 -1.24 -6.85 10.76
N GLY A 67 -0.14 -6.35 11.36
CA GLY A 67 1.17 -6.98 11.24
C GLY A 67 1.17 -8.49 11.60
N PRO A 68 0.78 -8.86 12.84
CA PRO A 68 0.71 -10.26 13.25
C PRO A 68 -0.28 -11.09 12.42
N HIS A 69 -1.43 -10.51 12.04
CA HIS A 69 -2.43 -11.22 11.25
C HIS A 69 -1.93 -11.56 9.84
N VAL A 70 -1.25 -10.62 9.19
CA VAL A 70 -0.63 -10.84 7.87
C VAL A 70 0.46 -11.91 7.95
N ALA A 71 1.30 -11.89 8.99
CA ALA A 71 2.31 -12.93 9.20
C ALA A 71 1.71 -14.33 9.40
N GLU A 72 0.55 -14.43 10.05
CA GLU A 72 -0.17 -15.70 10.16
C GLU A 72 -0.69 -16.21 8.81
N LEU A 73 -1.32 -15.34 8.01
CA LEU A 73 -1.77 -15.70 6.65
C LEU A 73 -0.61 -16.21 5.78
N LEU A 74 0.51 -15.50 5.79
CA LEU A 74 1.72 -15.89 5.07
C LEU A 74 2.22 -17.27 5.49
N ARG A 75 2.26 -17.57 6.80
CA ARG A 75 2.67 -18.88 7.33
C ARG A 75 1.72 -20.03 6.94
N THR A 76 0.46 -19.74 6.61
CA THR A 76 -0.49 -20.75 6.12
C THR A 76 -0.34 -21.10 4.64
N GLY A 77 0.53 -20.41 3.91
CA GLY A 77 0.71 -20.64 2.48
C GLY A 77 0.00 -19.61 1.59
N LEU A 78 -0.60 -18.55 2.15
CA LEU A 78 -1.28 -17.51 1.39
C LEU A 78 -0.34 -16.34 1.09
N SER A 79 -0.30 -15.89 -0.16
CA SER A 79 0.30 -14.60 -0.51
C SER A 79 -0.61 -13.47 -0.05
N VAL A 80 -0.03 -12.32 0.28
CA VAL A 80 -0.79 -11.14 0.72
C VAL A 80 -0.36 -9.93 -0.09
N VAL A 81 -1.33 -9.22 -0.65
CA VAL A 81 -1.14 -7.86 -1.17
C VAL A 81 -1.56 -6.90 -0.07
N LEU A 82 -0.58 -6.20 0.50
CA LEU A 82 -0.79 -5.23 1.56
C LEU A 82 -0.85 -3.83 0.93
N ASP A 83 -2.06 -3.38 0.54
CA ASP A 83 -2.31 -2.05 -0.04
C ASP A 83 -2.38 -1.00 1.07
N PHE A 84 -1.23 -0.85 1.73
CA PHE A 84 -0.86 0.23 2.65
C PHE A 84 0.26 1.03 1.96
N PRO A 85 0.42 2.34 2.25
CA PRO A 85 1.43 3.14 1.58
C PRO A 85 2.84 2.77 2.03
N ALA A 86 3.59 2.08 1.16
CA ALA A 86 5.01 1.78 1.33
C ALA A 86 5.92 2.97 0.94
N ASN A 87 5.43 4.20 1.20
CA ASN A 87 6.00 5.44 0.66
C ASN A 87 7.12 6.03 1.51
N THR A 88 7.29 5.57 2.75
CA THR A 88 8.40 5.96 3.63
C THR A 88 9.30 4.77 3.89
N ILE A 89 10.57 5.02 4.21
CA ILE A 89 11.52 3.97 4.64
C ILE A 89 10.96 3.22 5.86
N SER A 90 10.42 3.93 6.85
CA SER A 90 9.86 3.31 8.06
C SER A 90 8.65 2.42 7.77
N SER A 91 7.81 2.79 6.80
CA SER A 91 6.70 1.93 6.36
C SER A 91 7.20 0.67 5.69
N ARG A 92 8.22 0.77 4.82
CA ARG A 92 8.82 -0.40 4.17
C ARG A 92 9.52 -1.33 5.16
N GLN A 93 10.24 -0.79 6.14
CA GLN A 93 10.86 -1.58 7.21
C GLN A 93 9.83 -2.35 8.03
N TRP A 94 8.72 -1.71 8.42
CA TRP A 94 7.63 -2.40 9.12
C TRP A 94 7.03 -3.54 8.28
N MET A 95 6.71 -3.27 7.00
CA MET A 95 6.13 -4.28 6.12
C MET A 95 7.11 -5.44 5.86
N ARG A 96 8.39 -5.13 5.66
CA ARG A 96 9.44 -6.14 5.50
C ARG A 96 9.57 -7.01 6.74
N GLY A 97 9.48 -6.42 7.93
CA GLY A 97 9.49 -7.15 9.20
C GLY A 97 8.38 -8.20 9.30
N ILE A 98 7.19 -7.93 8.73
CA ILE A 98 6.09 -8.92 8.67
C ILE A 98 6.50 -10.16 7.84
N ALA A 99 7.13 -9.94 6.69
CA ALA A 99 7.58 -11.02 5.83
C ALA A 99 8.74 -11.81 6.46
N ASP A 100 9.67 -11.11 7.13
CA ASP A 100 10.77 -11.72 7.87
C ASP A 100 10.25 -12.59 9.03
N ASP A 101 9.29 -12.08 9.81
CA ASP A 101 8.61 -12.82 10.91
C ASP A 101 7.89 -14.09 10.40
N ALA A 102 7.36 -14.04 9.18
CA ALA A 102 6.70 -15.17 8.54
C ALA A 102 7.69 -16.12 7.83
N GLY A 103 8.94 -15.72 7.63
CA GLY A 103 9.94 -16.47 6.85
C GLY A 103 9.60 -16.54 5.35
N THR A 104 8.96 -15.52 4.81
CA THR A 104 8.43 -15.48 3.43
C THR A 104 9.10 -14.42 2.56
N ALA A 105 8.90 -14.50 1.24
CA ALA A 105 9.41 -13.50 0.32
C ALA A 105 8.67 -12.15 0.48
N CYS A 106 9.37 -11.06 0.21
CA CYS A 106 8.85 -9.70 0.27
C CYS A 106 9.18 -8.99 -1.04
N ARG A 107 8.16 -8.52 -1.76
CA ARG A 107 8.32 -7.82 -3.05
C ARG A 107 7.69 -6.44 -3.01
N LEU A 108 8.47 -5.42 -3.34
CA LEU A 108 8.01 -4.05 -3.47
C LEU A 108 7.67 -3.75 -4.93
N HIS A 109 6.42 -3.38 -5.19
CA HIS A 109 5.98 -2.87 -6.48
C HIS A 109 6.01 -1.34 -6.43
N TRP A 110 6.96 -0.73 -7.12
CA TRP A 110 7.10 0.71 -7.18
C TRP A 110 6.49 1.26 -8.47
N LEU A 111 5.43 2.03 -8.35
CA LEU A 111 4.84 2.79 -9.45
C LEU A 111 5.50 4.16 -9.52
N ASP A 112 6.47 4.32 -10.43
CA ASP A 112 7.21 5.56 -10.64
C ASP A 112 6.48 6.45 -11.66
N VAL A 113 5.43 7.10 -11.19
CA VAL A 113 4.53 7.92 -12.02
C VAL A 113 4.80 9.41 -11.78
N PRO A 114 4.96 10.22 -12.83
CA PRO A 114 5.14 11.67 -12.69
C PRO A 114 4.00 12.35 -11.93
N ASP A 115 4.32 13.44 -11.23
CA ASP A 115 3.35 14.19 -10.43
C ASP A 115 2.19 14.72 -11.27
N GLU A 116 2.49 15.26 -12.45
CA GLU A 116 1.46 15.82 -13.34
C GLU A 116 0.43 14.75 -13.76
N THR A 117 0.89 13.53 -14.05
CA THR A 117 0.01 12.40 -14.35
C THR A 117 -0.83 12.01 -13.14
N CYS A 118 -0.22 11.94 -11.96
CA CYS A 118 -0.94 11.63 -10.73
C CYS A 118 -2.01 12.69 -10.39
N LYS A 119 -1.68 13.98 -10.52
CA LYS A 119 -2.61 15.10 -10.31
C LYS A 119 -3.75 15.08 -11.32
N ALA A 120 -3.46 14.82 -12.60
CA ALA A 120 -4.49 14.68 -13.62
C ALA A 120 -5.49 13.56 -13.29
N ARG A 121 -4.98 12.37 -12.92
CA ARG A 121 -5.80 11.22 -12.49
C ARG A 121 -6.59 11.54 -11.22
N LEU A 122 -6.01 12.26 -10.26
CA LEU A 122 -6.69 12.68 -9.03
C LEU A 122 -7.88 13.60 -9.34
N ARG A 123 -7.71 14.58 -10.23
CA ARG A 123 -8.79 15.50 -10.67
C ARG A 123 -9.92 14.74 -11.34
N GLU A 124 -9.61 13.85 -12.28
CA GLU A 124 -10.58 13.03 -12.99
C GLU A 124 -11.39 12.16 -12.00
N ARG A 125 -10.68 11.49 -11.08
CA ARG A 125 -11.28 10.64 -10.07
C ARG A 125 -12.22 11.40 -9.13
N ASN A 126 -11.80 12.57 -8.66
CA ASN A 126 -12.63 13.43 -7.80
C ASN A 126 -13.88 13.95 -8.53
N ALA A 127 -13.80 14.17 -9.85
CA ALA A 127 -14.94 14.61 -10.65
C ALA A 127 -16.02 13.51 -10.80
N HIS A 128 -15.64 12.23 -10.75
CA HIS A 128 -16.57 11.10 -10.84
C HIS A 128 -17.25 10.74 -9.51
N GLY A 129 -16.72 11.20 -8.36
CA GLY A 129 -17.37 11.04 -7.05
C GLY A 129 -17.39 9.62 -6.47
N GLU A 130 -16.55 8.72 -6.97
CA GLU A 130 -16.61 7.28 -6.67
C GLU A 130 -15.84 6.85 -5.40
N HIS A 131 -15.36 7.77 -4.55
CA HIS A 131 -14.45 7.43 -3.45
C HIS A 131 -14.86 7.98 -2.08
N ASP A 132 -14.72 7.12 -1.06
CA ASP A 132 -14.93 7.44 0.35
C ASP A 132 -14.01 8.57 0.86
N PHE A 133 -12.90 8.83 0.14
CA PHE A 133 -11.98 9.93 0.39
C PHE A 133 -11.64 10.62 -0.95
N ALA A 134 -11.79 11.95 -0.99
CA ALA A 134 -11.48 12.79 -2.14
C ALA A 134 -10.30 13.73 -1.80
N PRO A 135 -9.04 13.26 -1.94
CA PRO A 135 -7.87 14.09 -1.63
C PRO A 135 -7.85 15.35 -2.51
N THR A 136 -7.51 16.48 -1.90
CA THR A 136 -7.23 17.72 -2.61
C THR A 136 -5.82 17.70 -3.22
N GLU A 137 -5.51 18.68 -4.09
CA GLU A 137 -4.12 18.87 -4.53
C GLU A 137 -3.20 19.25 -3.36
N ALA A 138 -3.70 19.96 -2.35
CA ALA A 138 -2.93 20.26 -1.15
C ALA A 138 -2.59 18.99 -0.36
N ASP A 139 -3.53 18.03 -0.28
CA ASP A 139 -3.26 16.72 0.29
C ASP A 139 -2.22 15.97 -0.56
N PHE A 140 -2.34 16.01 -1.89
CA PHE A 140 -1.35 15.41 -2.79
C PHE A 140 0.06 15.92 -2.48
N GLU A 141 0.26 17.23 -2.39
CA GLU A 141 1.56 17.82 -2.06
C GLU A 141 2.04 17.42 -0.66
N LEU A 142 1.16 17.49 0.34
CA LEU A 142 1.47 17.12 1.72
C LEU A 142 1.93 15.66 1.81
N PHE A 143 1.17 14.70 1.28
CA PHE A 143 1.53 13.29 1.33
C PHE A 143 2.75 12.98 0.47
N THR A 144 2.92 13.65 -0.68
CA THR A 144 4.09 13.49 -1.54
C THR A 144 5.36 14.02 -0.88
N SER A 145 5.27 15.03 -0.01
CA SER A 145 6.43 15.55 0.73
C SER A 145 7.09 14.50 1.66
N TYR A 146 6.34 13.47 2.08
CA TYR A 146 6.85 12.36 2.88
C TYR A 146 7.35 11.19 2.02
N PHE A 147 7.13 11.22 0.70
CA PHE A 147 7.52 10.14 -0.19
C PHE A 147 9.04 10.06 -0.32
N VAL A 148 9.57 8.86 -0.13
CA VAL A 148 10.98 8.53 -0.37
C VAL A 148 11.02 7.35 -1.33
N ALA A 149 11.58 7.57 -2.52
CA ALA A 149 11.79 6.53 -3.51
C ALA A 149 12.58 5.36 -2.90
N PRO A 150 12.26 4.09 -3.25
CA PRO A 150 13.02 2.96 -2.75
C PRO A 150 14.44 2.98 -3.30
N THR A 151 15.38 2.49 -2.50
CA THR A 151 16.80 2.40 -2.87
C THR A 151 17.33 0.98 -2.69
N GLU A 152 18.43 0.65 -3.37
CA GLU A 152 19.07 -0.67 -3.26
C GLU A 152 19.51 -1.01 -1.83
N ASP A 153 19.88 0.00 -1.04
CA ASP A 153 20.31 -0.14 0.37
C ASP A 153 19.23 -0.75 1.28
N GLU A 154 17.96 -0.74 0.86
CA GLU A 154 16.86 -1.32 1.62
C GLU A 154 16.76 -2.85 1.46
N GLY A 155 17.52 -3.45 0.53
CA GLY A 155 17.58 -4.90 0.34
C GLY A 155 16.23 -5.55 0.02
N LEU A 156 15.33 -4.80 -0.64
CA LEU A 156 14.03 -5.26 -1.11
C LEU A 156 14.13 -5.76 -2.55
N ASP A 157 13.34 -6.80 -2.88
CA ASP A 157 13.09 -7.18 -4.27
C ASP A 157 12.11 -6.15 -4.88
N VAL A 158 12.63 -5.21 -5.67
CA VAL A 158 11.85 -4.10 -6.24
C VAL A 158 11.50 -4.38 -7.71
N VAL A 159 10.20 -4.32 -8.01
CA VAL A 159 9.67 -4.32 -9.38
C VAL A 159 9.17 -2.92 -9.70
N ILE A 160 9.77 -2.28 -10.70
CA ILE A 160 9.39 -0.93 -11.14
C ILE A 160 8.30 -1.04 -12.21
N HIS A 161 7.22 -0.29 -12.02
CA HIS A 161 6.09 -0.17 -12.93
C HIS A 161 6.07 1.25 -13.49
N ASN A 162 6.14 1.35 -14.82
CA ASN A 162 5.99 2.60 -15.55
C ASN A 162 4.66 2.55 -16.31
N PRO A 163 3.51 2.73 -15.63
CA PRO A 163 2.23 2.80 -16.33
C PRO A 163 2.23 4.06 -17.19
N GLY A 164 2.16 3.87 -18.49
CA GLY A 164 2.06 4.93 -19.49
C GLY A 164 0.82 5.80 -19.35
#